data_AF-A0A5C8WL31-F1
#
_entry.id   AF-A0A5C8WL31-F1
#
_cell.length_a   1.000
_cell.length_b   1.000
_cell.length_c   1.000
_cell.angle_alpha   90.00
_cell.angle_beta   90.00
_cell.angle_gamma   90.00
#
_symmetry.space_group_name_H-M   'P 1'
#
loop_
_entity.id
_entity.type
_entity.pdbx_description
1 polymer ?
#
loop_
_entity_poly.entity_id
_entity_poly.type
_entity_poly.pdbx_seq_one_letter_code
_entity_poly.pdbx_strand_id
1 'polypeptide(L)' 'MDGVPALVTSKVRPALNGHARDRQSLVEYLRDLETVARHQCGSRETVQVIASGRRLLGDKTEIAPGDGPFSRT' A
#
# COMPACT_ATOMS: atom_id res chain seq x y z
N MET A 1 -12.50 11.41 -11.38
CA MET A 1 -12.46 10.08 -10.73
C MET A 1 -11.09 9.97 -10.08
N ASP A 2 -10.96 10.41 -8.83
CA ASP A 2 -9.70 10.29 -8.10
C ASP A 2 -9.44 8.81 -7.83
N GLY A 3 -8.43 8.25 -8.52
CA GLY A 3 -8.08 6.83 -8.42
C GLY A 3 -7.46 6.47 -7.07
N VAL A 4 -7.18 5.18 -6.87
CA VAL A 4 -6.45 4.64 -5.72
C VAL A 4 -5.24 5.50 -5.27
N PRO A 5 -4.41 6.09 -6.16
CA PRO A 5 -3.32 6.97 -5.73
C PRO A 5 -3.74 8.21 -4.91
N ALA A 6 -4.85 8.84 -5.27
CA ALA A 6 -5.35 9.99 -4.52
C ALA A 6 -5.91 9.58 -3.16
N LEU A 7 -6.58 8.42 -3.09
CA LEU A 7 -7.07 7.84 -1.84
C LEU A 7 -5.91 7.54 -0.88
N VAL A 8 -4.87 6.83 -1.36
CA VAL A 8 -3.68 6.49 -0.55
C VAL A 8 -3.01 7.77 -0.06
N THR A 9 -2.81 8.76 -0.94
CA THR A 9 -2.20 10.04 -0.56
C THR A 9 -3.01 10.79 0.50
N SER A 10 -4.34 10.85 0.34
CA SER A 10 -5.25 11.52 1.27
C SER A 10 -5.23 10.89 2.67
N LYS A 11 -5.04 9.56 2.75
CA LYS A 11 -4.97 8.84 4.03
C LYS A 11 -3.58 8.88 4.68
N VAL A 12 -2.51 8.78 3.88
CA VAL A 12 -1.13 8.72 4.40
C VAL A 12 -0.68 10.09 4.95
N ARG A 13 -0.98 11.20 4.24
CA ARG A 13 -0.57 12.55 4.68
C ARG A 13 -0.94 12.89 6.14
N PRO A 14 -2.20 12.73 6.59
CA PRO A 14 -2.54 13.03 7.98
C PRO A 14 -1.90 12.04 8.96
N ALA A 15 -1.77 10.76 8.60
CA ALA A 15 -1.17 9.75 9.47
C ALA A 15 0.35 9.93 9.68
N LEU A 16 1.05 10.56 8.72
CA LEU A 16 2.44 10.99 8.91
C LEU A 16 2.60 11.98 10.06
N ASN A 17 1.60 12.82 10.32
CA ASN A 17 1.62 13.80 11.41
C ASN A 17 0.87 13.34 12.68
N GLY A 18 0.17 12.20 12.63
CA GLY A 18 -0.65 11.66 13.71
C GLY A 18 0.10 10.75 14.70
N HIS A 19 -0.66 10.23 15.68
CA HIS A 19 -0.13 9.29 16.69
C HIS A 19 0.23 7.92 16.11
N ALA A 20 1.15 7.22 16.76
CA ALA A 20 1.63 5.91 16.32
C ALA A 20 0.51 4.84 16.22
N ARG A 21 -0.56 4.97 17.01
CA ARG A 21 -1.72 4.07 16.97
C ARG A 21 -2.51 4.23 15.67
N ASP A 22 -2.74 5.47 15.22
CA ASP A 22 -3.39 5.75 13.93
C ASP A 22 -2.58 5.23 12.74
N ARG A 23 -1.25 5.26 12.85
CA ARG A 23 -0.35 4.70 11.83
C ARG A 23 -0.50 3.19 11.68
N GLN A 24 -0.61 2.44 12.79
CA GLN A 24 -0.80 0.98 12.72
C GLN A 24 -2.13 0.60 12.07
N SER A 25 -3.23 1.21 12.50
CA SER A 25 -4.55 0.96 11.90
C SER A 25 -4.56 1.25 10.40
N LEU A 26 -3.86 2.31 9.97
CA LEU A 26 -3.74 2.64 8.55
C LEU A 26 -2.86 1.66 7.78
N VAL A 27 -1.77 1.17 8.38
CA VAL A 27 -0.93 0.11 7.77
C VAL A 27 -1.75 -1.16 7.53
N GLU A 28 -2.58 -1.57 8.49
CA GLU A 28 -3.47 -2.74 8.35
C GLU A 28 -4.51 -2.53 7.24
N TYR A 29 -5.13 -1.34 7.19
CA TYR A 29 -6.06 -1.00 6.12
C TYR A 29 -5.40 -1.06 4.72
N LEU A 30 -4.19 -0.52 4.59
CA LEU A 30 -3.45 -0.56 3.32
C LEU A 30 -3.02 -1.98 2.94
N ARG A 31 -2.75 -2.86 3.91
CA ARG A 31 -2.48 -4.30 3.66
C ARG A 31 -3.70 -5.00 3.05
N ASP A 32 -4.88 -4.76 3.60
CA ASP A 32 -6.12 -5.32 3.07
C ASP A 32 -6.39 -4.82 1.65
N LEU A 33 -6.25 -3.50 1.44
CA LEU A 33 -6.42 -2.89 0.12
C LEU A 33 -5.42 -3.42 -0.91
N GLU A 34 -4.17 -3.68 -0.50
CA GLU A 34 -3.16 -4.31 -1.38
C GLU A 34 -3.57 -5.72 -1.78
N THR A 35 -4.08 -6.52 -0.83
CA THR A 35 -4.56 -7.88 -1.08
C THR A 35 -5.72 -7.85 -2.07
N VAL A 36 -6.68 -6.96 -1.86
CA VAL A 36 -7.80 -6.75 -2.78
C VAL A 36 -7.31 -6.31 -4.17
N ALA A 37 -6.38 -5.37 -4.25
CA ALA A 37 -5.84 -4.89 -5.52
C ALA A 37 -5.10 -5.98 -6.30
N ARG A 38 -4.32 -6.83 -5.60
CA ARG A 38 -3.64 -7.99 -6.20
C ARG A 38 -4.63 -9.01 -6.77
N HIS A 39 -5.71 -9.30 -6.04
CA HIS A 39 -6.69 -10.31 -6.46
C HIS A 39 -7.67 -9.82 -7.53
N GLN A 40 -8.14 -8.58 -7.44
CA GLN A 40 -9.26 -8.10 -8.26
C GLN A 40 -8.86 -7.20 -9.43
N CYS A 41 -7.76 -6.46 -9.31
CA CYS A 41 -7.42 -5.43 -10.29
C CYS A 41 -6.24 -5.83 -11.19
N GLY A 42 -5.31 -6.66 -10.70
CA GLY A 42 -4.08 -7.04 -11.42
C GLY A 42 -3.15 -5.87 -11.76
N SER A 43 -3.56 -4.63 -11.47
CA SER A 43 -2.81 -3.41 -11.78
C SER A 43 -1.63 -3.28 -10.83
N ARG A 44 -0.44 -3.55 -11.38
CA ARG A 44 0.83 -3.45 -10.65
C ARG A 44 1.09 -2.05 -10.12
N GLU A 45 0.66 -1.03 -10.85
CA GLU A 45 0.78 0.38 -10.45
C GLU A 45 -0.02 0.63 -9.17
N THR A 46 -1.27 0.18 -9.11
CA THR A 46 -2.13 0.30 -7.92
C THR A 46 -1.48 -0.37 -6.70
N VAL A 47 -0.97 -1.60 -6.87
CA VAL A 47 -0.28 -2.35 -5.81
C VAL A 47 0.96 -1.60 -5.32
N GLN A 48 1.77 -1.03 -6.24
CA GLN A 48 2.97 -0.26 -5.90
C GLN A 48 2.65 1.04 -5.16
N VAL A 49 1.56 1.72 -5.51
CA VAL A 49 1.14 2.93 -4.81
C VAL A 49 0.71 2.61 -3.37
N ILE A 50 -0.06 1.55 -3.17
CA ILE A 50 -0.46 1.10 -1.83
C ILE A 50 0.78 0.68 -1.00
N ALA A 51 1.68 -0.08 -1.62
CA ALA A 51 2.94 -0.52 -1.02
C ALA A 51 3.84 0.64 -0.56
N SER A 52 3.95 1.68 -1.39
CA SER A 52 4.74 2.87 -1.05
C SER A 52 4.10 3.67 0.10
N GLY A 53 2.78 3.77 0.14
CA GLY A 53 2.05 4.35 1.27
C GLY A 53 2.34 3.63 2.59
N ARG A 54 2.37 2.29 2.58
CA ARG A 54 2.72 1.47 3.76
C ARG A 54 4.15 1.74 4.24
N ARG A 55 5.14 1.79 3.33
CA ARG A 55 6.53 2.11 3.68
C ARG A 55 6.68 3.48 4.34
N LEU A 56 5.96 4.49 3.83
CA LEU A 56 5.97 5.84 4.42
C LEU A 56 5.47 5.85 5.86
N LEU A 57 4.57 4.94 6.22
CA LEU A 57 4.07 4.78 7.59
C LEU A 57 4.98 3.93 8.47
N GLY A 58 6.11 3.44 7.96
CA GLY A 58 7.10 2.64 8.68
C GLY A 58 6.90 1.13 8.56
N ASP A 59 5.96 0.66 7.74
CA ASP A 59 5.80 -0.77 7.48
C ASP A 59 6.92 -1.28 6.57
N LYS A 60 7.76 -2.16 7.13
CA LYS A 60 8.93 -2.76 6.44
C LYS A 60 8.62 -4.12 5.83
N THR A 61 7.37 -4.57 5.89
CA THR A 61 6.98 -5.86 5.33
C THR A 61 7.35 -5.91 3.85
N GLU A 62 8.11 -6.94 3.46
CA GLU A 62 8.51 -7.11 2.08
C GLU A 62 7.28 -7.30 1.19
N ILE A 63 7.18 -6.47 0.16
CA ILE A 63 6.25 -6.68 -0.94
C ILE A 63 6.89 -7.80 -1.75
N ALA A 64 6.55 -9.06 -1.43
CA ALA A 64 6.95 -10.16 -2.30
C ALA A 64 6.47 -9.79 -3.72
N PRO A 65 7.39 -9.71 -4.71
CA PRO A 65 6.99 -9.47 -6.09
C PRO A 65 5.95 -10.54 -6.40
N GLY A 66 4.70 -10.11 -6.64
CA GLY A 66 3.67 -11.03 -7.10
C GLY A 66 4.26 -11.76 -8.29
N ASP A 67 4.24 -13.10 -8.22
CA ASP A 67 4.87 -14.03 -9.14
C ASP A 67 4.85 -13.46 -10.56
N GLY A 68 5.99 -12.88 -10.91
CA GLY A 68 6.18 -12.10 -12.11
C GLY A 68 7.45 -12.61 -12.75
N PRO A 69 7.57 -12.58 -14.08
CA PRO A 69 8.63 -13.26 -14.81
C PRO A 69 10.06 -12.78 -14.49
N PHE A 70 10.20 -11.78 -13.61
CA PHE A 70 11.47 -11.21 -13.16
C PHE A 70 11.88 -11.64 -11.74
N SER A 71 11.14 -12.54 -11.08
CA SER A 71 11.51 -13.09 -9.75
C SER A 71 12.52 -14.25 -9.82
N ARG A 72 13.22 -14.42 -10.95
CA ARG A 72 14.21 -15.48 -11.13
C ARG A 72 15.56 -14.89 -11.51
N THR A 73 16.40 -14.70 -10.50
CA THR A 73 17.87 -14.71 -10.60
C THR A 73 18.43 -15.26 -9.32
#